data_AF-A0A4R2HBG1-F1
#
_entry.id   AF-A0A4R2HBG1-F1
#
_cell.length_a   1.000
_cell.length_b   1.000
_cell.length_c   1.000
_cell.angle_alpha   90.00
_cell.angle_beta   90.00
_cell.angle_gamma   90.00
#
_symmetry.space_group_name_H-M   'P 1'
#
loop_
_entity.id
_entity.type
_entity.pdbx_description
1 polymer ?
#
loop_
_entity_poly.entity_id
_entity_poly.type
_entity_poly.pdbx_seq_one_letter_code
_entity_poly.pdbx_strand_id
1 'polypeptide(L)'
;MIKLLKLQKAVLVLIAGVIFYILYLVLDASDVNGARYLQMIAGILVMIGALWMLYPILFAKKDRDGNAEILTDPNVEVPVDEEEEKPATE
;
A
#
# COMPACT_ATOMS: atom_id res chain seq x y z
N MET A 1 -6.37 0.29 18.08
CA MET A 1 -6.51 1.33 17.04
C MET A 1 -5.14 1.92 16.77
N ILE A 2 -4.42 1.36 15.79
CA ILE A 2 -3.25 2.01 15.19
C ILE A 2 -3.82 3.01 14.18
N LYS A 3 -3.86 4.29 14.54
CA LYS A 3 -4.42 5.34 13.68
C LYS A 3 -3.49 5.77 12.55
N LEU A 4 -2.25 5.27 12.49
CA LEU A 4 -1.19 5.90 11.69
C LEU A 4 -0.82 5.23 10.38
N LEU A 5 -1.11 3.94 10.16
CA LEU A 5 -0.69 3.28 8.93
C LEU A 5 -1.83 2.53 8.27
N LYS A 6 -2.25 3.05 7.11
CA LYS A 6 -3.12 2.39 6.12
C LYS A 6 -2.56 1.03 5.64
N LEU A 7 -1.41 0.59 6.17
CA LEU A 7 -0.73 -0.67 5.90
C LEU A 7 -1.63 -1.89 6.12
N GLN A 8 -2.46 -1.92 7.16
CA GLN A 8 -3.39 -3.04 7.36
C GLN A 8 -4.35 -3.21 6.18
N LYS A 9 -4.81 -2.09 5.58
CA LYS A 9 -5.66 -2.13 4.39
C LYS A 9 -4.89 -2.62 3.16
N ALA A 10 -3.64 -2.17 2.98
CA ALA A 10 -2.76 -2.64 1.91
C ALA A 10 -2.54 -4.16 1.97
N VAL A 11 -2.29 -4.69 3.17
CA VAL A 11 -2.11 -6.12 3.42
C VAL A 11 -3.40 -6.90 3.11
N LEU A 12 -4.57 -6.39 3.52
CA LEU A 12 -5.85 -7.02 3.19
C LEU A 12 -6.11 -7.07 1.68
N VAL A 13 -5.74 -6.02 0.94
CA VAL A 13 -5.86 -5.99 -0.54
C VAL A 13 -4.91 -6.99 -1.19
N LEU A 14 -3.68 -7.13 -0.67
CA LEU A 14 -2.74 -8.15 -1.17
C LEU A 14 -3.27 -9.57 -0.93
N ILE A 15 -3.79 -9.86 0.27
CA ILE A 15 -4.40 -11.15 0.58
C ILE A 15 -5.57 -11.43 -0.37
N ALA A 16 -6.43 -10.44 -0.61
CA ALA A 16 -7.52 -10.58 -1.58
C ALA A 16 -7.01 -10.88 -3.00
N GLY A 17 -5.94 -10.21 -3.45
CA GLY A 17 -5.30 -10.49 -4.74
C GLY A 17 -4.81 -11.93 -4.85
N VAL A 18 -4.19 -12.47 -3.80
CA VAL A 18 -3.75 -13.88 -3.75
C VAL A 18 -4.95 -14.84 -3.81
N ILE A 19 -6.02 -14.56 -3.07
CA ILE A 19 -7.23 -15.37 -3.10
C ILE A 19 -7.85 -15.39 -4.51
N PHE A 20 -7.94 -14.23 -5.17
CA PHE A 20 -8.43 -14.15 -6.55
C PHE A 20 -7.54 -14.92 -7.53
N TYR A 21 -6.23 -14.93 -7.32
CA TYR A 21 -5.30 -15.72 -8.13
C TYR A 21 -5.49 -17.23 -7.92
N ILE A 22 -5.70 -17.68 -6.68
CA ILE A 22 -6.03 -19.08 -6.39
C ILE A 22 -7.35 -19.46 -7.06
N LEU A 23 -8.35 -18.57 -7.01
CA LEU A 23 -9.64 -18.78 -7.68
C LEU A 23 -9.46 -18.92 -9.19
N TYR A 24 -8.62 -18.07 -9.79
CA TYR A 24 -8.24 -18.18 -11.20
C TYR A 24 -7.65 -19.57 -11.50
N LEU A 25 -6.72 -20.06 -10.69
CA LEU A 25 -6.07 -21.37 -10.90
C LEU A 25 -7.10 -22.51 -10.96
N VAL A 26 -8.12 -22.47 -10.11
CA VAL A 26 -9.21 -23.47 -10.09
C VAL A 26 -10.11 -23.34 -11.32
N LEU A 27 -10.44 -22.11 -11.74
CA LEU A 27 -11.28 -21.86 -12.92
C LEU A 27 -10.57 -22.22 -14.23
N ASP A 28 -9.28 -21.94 -14.31
CA ASP A 28 -8.42 -22.27 -15.45
C ASP A 28 -8.30 -23.79 -15.61
N ALA A 29 -8.11 -24.52 -14.51
CA ALA A 29 -8.13 -25.99 -14.50
C ALA A 29 -9.48 -26.60 -14.92
N SER A 30 -10.56 -25.81 -14.88
CA SER A 30 -11.90 -26.21 -15.30
C SER A 30 -12.27 -25.74 -16.71
N ASP A 31 -11.30 -25.23 -17.48
CA ASP A 31 -11.47 -24.71 -18.85
C ASP A 31 -12.54 -23.61 -18.98
N VAL A 32 -12.70 -22.80 -17.93
CA VAL A 32 -13.66 -21.69 -17.92
C VAL A 32 -13.07 -20.52 -18.69
N ASN A 33 -13.66 -20.19 -19.85
CA ASN A 33 -13.25 -19.07 -20.72
C ASN A 33 -13.11 -17.69 -20.02
N GLY A 34 -13.77 -17.51 -18.87
CA GLY A 34 -13.68 -16.28 -18.06
C GLY A 34 -12.46 -16.19 -17.12
N ALA A 35 -11.70 -17.27 -16.95
CA ALA A 35 -10.59 -17.35 -15.98
C ALA A 35 -9.55 -16.24 -16.20
N ARG A 36 -9.25 -15.92 -17.47
CA ARG A 36 -8.28 -14.87 -17.85
C ARG A 36 -8.64 -13.47 -17.31
N TYR A 37 -9.92 -13.13 -17.25
CA TYR A 37 -10.37 -11.85 -16.67
C TYR A 37 -10.12 -11.81 -15.16
N LEU A 38 -10.32 -12.95 -14.49
CA LEU A 38 -10.07 -13.09 -13.06
C LEU A 38 -8.58 -12.94 -12.73
N GLN A 39 -7.70 -13.50 -13.56
CA GLN A 39 -6.25 -13.31 -13.45
C GLN A 39 -5.85 -11.84 -13.59
N MET A 40 -6.44 -11.12 -14.57
CA MET A 40 -6.16 -9.69 -14.74
C MET A 40 -6.60 -8.88 -13.51
N ILE A 41 -7.77 -9.17 -12.94
CA ILE A 41 -8.26 -8.51 -11.73
C ILE A 41 -7.33 -8.81 -10.54
N ALA A 42 -6.89 -10.07 -10.38
CA ALA A 42 -5.95 -10.46 -9.34
C ALA A 42 -4.64 -9.66 -9.45
N GLY A 43 -4.08 -9.54 -10.66
CA GLY A 43 -2.88 -8.75 -10.93
C GLY A 43 -3.05 -7.28 -10.57
N ILE A 44 -4.17 -6.66 -10.95
CA ILE A 44 -4.47 -5.25 -10.62
C ILE A 44 -4.57 -5.06 -9.10
N LEU A 45 -5.27 -5.96 -8.39
CA LEU A 45 -5.37 -5.88 -6.92
C LEU A 45 -3.99 -5.95 -6.25
N VAL A 46 -3.13 -6.88 -6.70
CA VAL A 46 -1.77 -7.01 -6.16
C VAL A 46 -0.96 -5.74 -6.43
N MET A 47 -1.08 -5.18 -7.63
CA MET A 47 -0.36 -3.96 -8.00
C MET A 47 -0.79 -2.75 -7.14
N ILE A 48 -2.11 -2.57 -6.93
CA ILE A 48 -2.63 -1.53 -6.04
C ILE A 48 -2.18 -1.75 -4.59
N GLY A 49 -2.27 -2.99 -4.11
CA GLY A 49 -1.81 -3.35 -2.76
C GLY A 49 -0.34 -3.06 -2.53
N ALA A 50 0.50 -3.35 -3.53
CA ALA A 50 1.94 -3.05 -3.51
C ALA A 50 2.21 -1.55 -3.50
N LEU A 51 1.54 -0.76 -4.33
CA LEU A 51 1.66 0.71 -4.33
C LEU A 51 1.23 1.31 -2.99
N TRP A 52 0.16 0.80 -2.39
CA TRP A 52 -0.30 1.25 -1.07
C TRP A 52 0.65 0.87 0.06
N MET A 53 1.33 -0.27 -0.05
CA MET A 53 2.38 -0.68 0.87
C MET A 53 3.66 0.16 0.68
N LEU A 54 3.94 0.61 -0.54
CA LEU A 54 5.09 1.47 -0.83
C LEU A 54 4.94 2.89 -0.27
N TYR A 55 3.72 3.44 -0.23
CA TYR A 55 3.45 4.78 0.31
C TYR A 55 4.09 5.04 1.70
N PRO A 56 3.81 4.25 2.75
CA PRO A 56 4.43 4.49 4.04
C PRO A 56 5.94 4.26 4.07
N ILE A 57 6.49 3.46 3.16
CA ILE A 57 7.94 3.22 3.07
C ILE A 57 8.65 4.46 2.52
N LEU A 58 8.08 5.11 1.49
CA LEU A 58 8.64 6.31 0.88
C LEU A 58 8.55 7.55 1.77
N PHE A 59 7.48 7.64 2.57
CA PHE A 59 7.24 8.74 3.51
C PHE A 59 7.68 8.42 4.94
N ALA A 60 8.37 7.29 5.17
CA ALA A 60 8.97 7.02 6.46
C ALA A 60 10.04 8.09 6.74
N LYS A 61 9.88 8.83 7.84
CA LYS A 61 10.80 9.89 8.22
C LYS A 61 12.19 9.29 8.42
N LYS A 62 13.19 9.89 7.77
CA LYS A 62 14.59 9.49 7.94
C LYS A 62 15.03 9.97 9.30
N ASP A 63 15.07 9.07 10.28
CA ASP A 63 15.56 9.43 11.59
C ASP A 63 17.08 9.66 11.52
N ARG A 64 17.62 10.56 12.36
CA ARG A 64 19.03 11.01 12.27
C ARG A 64 20.07 9.88 12.38
N ASP A 65 19.64 8.68 12.80
CA ASP A 65 20.45 7.46 12.96
C ASP A 65 20.32 6.45 11.80
N GLY A 66 19.64 6.80 10.70
CA GLY A 66 19.48 5.90 9.55
C GLY A 66 18.46 4.76 9.75
N ASN A 67 17.75 4.77 10.88
CA ASN A 67 16.57 3.95 11.10
C ASN A 67 15.33 4.69 10.60
N ALA A 68 14.47 4.01 9.85
CA ALA A 68 13.15 4.52 9.53
C ALA A 68 12.27 4.32 10.77
N GLU A 69 12.11 5.35 11.60
CA GLU A 69 11.12 5.31 12.68
C GLU A 69 9.72 5.30 12.07
N ILE A 70 9.12 4.11 12.02
CA ILE A 70 7.71 3.95 11.72
C ILE A 70 6.96 4.44 12.96
N LEU A 71 6.47 5.68 12.93
CA LEU A 71 5.61 6.26 13.97
C LEU A 71 4.35 5.39 14.14
N THR A 72 4.40 4.43 15.07
CA THR A 72 3.29 3.54 15.40
C THR A 72 2.41 4.06 16.54
N ASP A 73 2.78 5.19 17.16
CA ASP A 73 2.07 5.77 18.30
C ASP A 73 0.93 6.72 17.86
N PRO A 74 -0.36 6.34 18.06
CA PRO A 74 -1.53 7.10 17.60
C PRO A 74 -1.66 8.53 18.12
N ASN A 75 -0.86 8.93 19.12
CA ASN A 75 -0.97 10.20 19.84
C ASN A 75 0.11 11.23 19.47
N VAL A 76 1.01 10.89 18.55
CA VAL A 76 2.02 11.83 18.07
C VAL A 76 1.41 12.62 16.92
N GLU A 77 1.19 13.92 17.16
CA GLU A 77 0.78 14.87 16.13
C GLU A 77 1.82 14.85 15.01
N VAL A 78 1.36 14.58 13.79
CA VAL A 78 2.17 14.72 12.59
C VAL A 78 2.43 16.23 12.45
N PRO A 79 3.68 16.72 12.60
CA PRO A 79 3.95 18.08 12.18
C PRO A 79 3.72 18.12 10.66
N VAL A 80 2.72 18.88 10.26
CA VAL A 80 2.52 19.26 8.86
C VAL A 80 3.76 20.05 8.49
N ASP A 81 4.63 19.47 7.66
CA ASP A 81 5.77 20.20 7.12
C ASP A 81 5.22 21.43 6.37
N GLU A 82 5.46 22.60 6.95
CA GLU A 82 5.33 23.90 6.31
C GLU A 82 6.40 24.00 5.22
N GLU A 83 6.14 23.44 4.04
CA GLU A 83 6.95 23.69 2.84
C GLU A 83 6.06 24.28 1.71
N GLU A 84 5.61 25.51 1.93
CA GLU A 84 5.40 26.48 0.84
C GLU A 84 5.88 27.89 1.28
N GLU A 85 7.10 28.01 1.81
CA GLU A 85 7.82 29.29 1.72
C GLU A 85 8.41 29.42 0.31
N LYS A 86 7.64 29.97 -0.61
CA LYS A 86 8.16 30.45 -1.90
C LYS A 86 9.15 31.59 -1.62
N PRO A 87 10.35 31.60 -2.23
CA PRO A 87 11.37 32.58 -1.90
C PRO A 87 10.94 33.99 -2.33
N ALA A 88 11.30 34.96 -1.49
CA ALA A 88 11.17 36.39 -1.76
C ALA A 88 11.99 36.80 -3.00
N THR A 89 11.43 37.69 -3.80
CA THR A 89 12.20 38.57 -4.68
C THR A 89 11.68 39.98 -4.51
N GLU A 90 12.58 40.88 -4.12
CA GLU A 90 12.44 42.34 -4.09
C GLU A 90 12.13 42.94 -5.47
#